data_AF-A0A1H4IFS7-F1
#
_entry.id   AF-A0A1H4IFS7-F1
#
_cell.length_a   1.000
_cell.length_b   1.000
_cell.length_c   1.000
_cell.angle_alpha   90.00
_cell.angle_beta   90.00
_cell.angle_gamma   90.00
#
_symmetry.space_group_name_H-M   'P 1'
#
loop_
_entity.id
_entity.type
_entity.pdbx_description
1 polymer ?
#
loop_
_entity_poly.entity_id
_entity_poly.type
_entity_poly.pdbx_seq_one_letter_code
_entity_poly.pdbx_strand_id
1 'polypeptide(L)'
;MTGTEEMAPFLVRAHLSSGLAHATPWGISLDGILAAELWADHKAAAWGRGEYVPALTPESAPPDLELPLARCELAGEDWHWCATCSFPEDPAGDPVVRHWGSRADHRGLEQLSHTLPAVTSDRQGRYRARYMPLMITSTRTVTWRGVGDLDAVATILGGLDVIGKKRAHGEGRVLRWEFEHCPAADRWASAHLHSDGTLGRTTPPACVPDRLEPESAGFGLAGLRPPYMHPTRMRQLHLPR
;
A
#
# COMPACT_ATOMS: atom_id res chain seq x y z
N MET A 1 -28.06 -19.44 -2.25
CA MET A 1 -28.34 -18.31 -3.15
C MET A 1 -27.07 -17.47 -3.20
N THR A 2 -26.23 -17.72 -4.19
CA THR A 2 -25.00 -16.96 -4.44
C THR A 2 -25.40 -15.63 -5.06
N GLY A 3 -25.37 -14.57 -4.27
CA GLY A 3 -25.54 -13.22 -4.77
C GLY A 3 -24.46 -12.95 -5.81
N THR A 4 -24.86 -12.43 -6.97
CA THR A 4 -23.94 -11.88 -7.95
C THR A 4 -23.17 -10.78 -7.23
N GLU A 5 -21.88 -10.98 -6.97
CA GLU A 5 -20.99 -9.98 -6.37
C GLU A 5 -21.09 -8.69 -7.19
N GLU A 6 -21.70 -7.65 -6.61
CA GLU A 6 -21.96 -6.41 -7.31
C GLU A 6 -20.65 -5.61 -7.40
N MET A 7 -19.90 -5.84 -8.47
CA MET A 7 -18.66 -5.12 -8.77
C MET A 7 -18.98 -3.67 -9.15
N ALA A 8 -19.08 -2.79 -8.15
CA ALA A 8 -19.50 -1.40 -8.29
C ALA A 8 -18.42 -0.42 -7.79
N PRO A 9 -18.46 0.85 -8.24
CA PRO A 9 -17.62 1.87 -7.66
C PRO A 9 -17.92 2.09 -6.18
N PHE A 10 -16.88 2.39 -5.41
CA PHE A 10 -16.97 2.64 -3.98
C PHE A 10 -15.94 3.68 -3.52
N LEU A 11 -16.16 4.18 -2.30
CA LEU A 11 -15.24 5.01 -1.54
C LEU A 11 -14.95 4.33 -0.19
N VAL A 12 -13.67 4.26 0.16
CA VAL A 12 -13.21 3.81 1.48
C VAL A 12 -12.52 4.98 2.17
N ARG A 13 -12.79 5.17 3.45
CA ARG A 13 -12.16 6.19 4.28
C ARG A 13 -11.61 5.59 5.56
N ALA A 14 -10.38 5.97 5.91
CA ALA A 14 -9.79 5.69 7.21
C ALA A 14 -9.63 6.98 8.01
N HIS A 15 -10.16 6.97 9.24
CA HIS A 15 -9.93 8.02 10.22
C HIS A 15 -8.71 7.65 11.06
N LEU A 16 -7.70 8.50 11.09
CA LEU A 16 -6.40 8.23 11.71
C LEU A 16 -6.24 9.02 13.01
N SER A 17 -5.53 8.45 13.98
CA SER A 17 -5.15 9.17 15.20
C SER A 17 -4.03 10.19 14.98
N SER A 18 -3.22 9.95 13.94
CA SER A 18 -1.99 10.65 13.61
C SER A 18 -1.77 10.61 12.09
N GLY A 19 -0.66 11.18 11.62
CA GLY A 19 -0.36 11.23 10.20
C GLY A 19 -0.04 9.85 9.62
N LEU A 20 0.30 9.85 8.33
CA LEU A 20 0.55 8.64 7.57
C LEU A 20 1.97 8.62 7.03
N ALA A 21 2.71 7.55 7.32
CA ALA A 21 3.99 7.28 6.68
C ALA A 21 3.80 6.31 5.52
N HIS A 22 4.31 6.65 4.34
CA HIS A 22 4.28 5.76 3.16
C HIS A 22 5.62 5.74 2.44
N ALA A 23 5.82 4.74 1.58
CA ALA A 23 7.10 4.49 0.91
C ALA A 23 7.20 5.18 -0.47
N THR A 24 6.08 5.25 -1.19
CA THR A 24 5.89 5.96 -2.46
C THR A 24 5.55 7.42 -2.19
N PRO A 25 5.80 8.36 -3.13
CA PRO A 25 5.44 9.76 -2.92
C PRO A 25 3.92 10.01 -2.86
N TRP A 26 3.12 9.17 -3.50
CA TRP A 26 1.69 9.37 -3.75
C TRP A 26 0.73 8.56 -2.85
N GLY A 27 1.19 8.16 -1.66
CA GLY A 27 0.34 7.44 -0.71
C GLY A 27 0.30 5.91 -0.89
N ILE A 28 -0.54 5.27 -0.09
CA ILE A 28 -0.63 3.80 0.04
C ILE A 28 -1.66 3.26 -0.95
N SER A 29 -1.29 2.27 -1.76
CA SER A 29 -2.23 1.63 -2.68
C SER A 29 -3.22 0.73 -1.94
N LEU A 30 -4.52 0.86 -2.24
CA LEU A 30 -5.58 0.04 -1.64
C LEU A 30 -5.39 -1.44 -1.98
N ASP A 31 -5.16 -1.74 -3.26
CA ASP A 31 -4.87 -3.10 -3.72
C ASP A 31 -3.61 -3.68 -3.06
N GLY A 32 -2.62 -2.84 -2.75
CA GLY A 32 -1.43 -3.20 -1.99
C GLY A 32 -1.72 -3.57 -0.54
N ILE A 33 -2.63 -2.88 0.13
CA ILE A 33 -3.09 -3.23 1.49
C ILE A 33 -3.80 -4.57 1.46
N LEU A 34 -4.78 -4.73 0.56
CA LEU A 34 -5.56 -5.97 0.44
C LEU A 34 -4.66 -7.17 0.11
N ALA A 35 -3.75 -7.02 -0.84
CA ALA A 35 -2.79 -8.06 -1.19
C ALA A 35 -1.85 -8.42 -0.03
N ALA A 36 -1.45 -7.43 0.78
CA ALA A 36 -0.58 -7.68 1.92
C ALA A 36 -1.27 -8.51 3.01
N GLU A 37 -2.55 -8.25 3.27
CA GLU A 37 -3.34 -9.02 4.25
C GLU A 37 -3.63 -10.44 3.76
N LEU A 38 -4.07 -10.61 2.50
CA LEU A 38 -4.27 -11.95 1.93
C LEU A 38 -2.97 -12.77 1.91
N TRP A 39 -1.82 -12.12 1.66
CA TRP A 39 -0.51 -12.79 1.73
C TRP A 39 -0.12 -13.13 3.18
N ALA A 40 -0.50 -12.30 4.16
CA ALA A 40 -0.27 -12.60 5.57
C ALA A 40 -1.07 -13.83 6.02
N ASP A 41 -2.35 -13.90 5.64
CA ASP A 41 -3.23 -15.05 5.90
C ASP A 41 -2.71 -16.32 5.22
N HIS A 42 -2.29 -16.22 3.96
CA HIS A 42 -1.68 -17.34 3.24
C HIS A 42 -0.47 -17.91 3.99
N LYS A 43 0.45 -17.04 4.45
CA LYS A 43 1.62 -17.46 5.24
C LYS A 43 1.23 -18.07 6.58
N ALA A 44 0.25 -17.48 7.28
CA ALA A 44 -0.22 -18.01 8.56
C ALA A 44 -0.84 -19.41 8.40
N ALA A 45 -1.64 -19.61 7.35
CA ALA A 45 -2.24 -20.90 7.03
C ALA A 45 -1.17 -21.95 6.65
N ALA A 46 -0.18 -21.59 5.84
CA ALA A 46 0.94 -22.47 5.50
C ALA A 46 1.75 -22.86 6.75
N TRP A 47 2.07 -21.88 7.61
CA TRP A 47 2.74 -22.13 8.88
C TRP A 47 1.94 -23.08 9.78
N GLY A 48 0.62 -22.91 9.85
CA GLY A 48 -0.28 -23.83 10.57
C GLY A 48 -0.26 -25.27 10.07
N ARG A 49 0.14 -25.50 8.81
CA ARG A 49 0.36 -26.84 8.23
C ARG A 49 1.81 -27.32 8.33
N GLY A 50 2.71 -26.54 8.93
CA GLY A 50 4.14 -26.84 8.97
C GLY A 50 4.88 -26.58 7.66
N GLU A 51 4.28 -25.81 6.74
CA GLU A 51 4.87 -25.42 5.46
C GLU A 51 5.58 -24.07 5.58
N TYR A 52 6.68 -23.91 4.85
CA TYR A 52 7.41 -22.64 4.75
C TYR A 52 7.12 -21.96 3.41
N VAL A 53 6.60 -20.74 3.46
CA VAL A 53 6.44 -19.88 2.27
C VAL A 53 7.73 -19.08 2.08
N PRO A 54 8.50 -19.32 1.00
CA PRO A 54 9.74 -18.60 0.76
C PRO A 54 9.47 -17.12 0.50
N ALA A 55 10.47 -16.30 0.85
CA ALA A 55 10.46 -14.89 0.47
C ALA A 55 10.49 -14.77 -1.06
N LEU A 56 9.75 -13.79 -1.59
CA LEU A 56 9.78 -13.47 -3.02
C LEU A 56 11.18 -13.03 -3.41
N THR A 57 11.73 -13.66 -4.45
CA THR A 57 13.02 -13.28 -5.04
C THR A 57 12.80 -12.56 -6.37
N PRO A 58 13.71 -11.66 -6.79
CA PRO A 58 13.60 -10.93 -8.05
C PRO A 58 13.39 -11.82 -9.29
N GLU A 59 13.87 -13.06 -9.24
CA GLU A 59 13.85 -14.04 -10.34
C GLU A 59 12.54 -14.80 -10.42
N SER A 60 11.77 -14.85 -9.33
CA SER A 60 10.49 -15.56 -9.25
C SER A 60 9.33 -14.62 -9.53
N ALA A 61 8.49 -14.93 -10.52
CA ALA A 61 7.27 -14.17 -10.71
C ALA A 61 6.33 -14.38 -9.50
N PRO A 62 5.93 -13.32 -8.78
CA PRO A 62 5.01 -13.46 -7.66
C PRO A 62 3.64 -13.90 -8.18
N PRO A 63 2.90 -14.75 -7.44
CA PRO A 63 1.54 -15.10 -7.82
C PRO A 63 0.66 -13.85 -7.85
N ASP A 64 -0.28 -13.81 -8.79
CA ASP A 64 -1.36 -12.82 -8.77
C ASP A 64 -2.41 -13.29 -7.75
N LEU A 65 -2.66 -12.49 -6.71
CA LEU A 65 -3.66 -12.77 -5.68
C LEU A 65 -5.03 -12.26 -6.13
N GLU A 66 -6.07 -13.06 -6.00
CA GLU A 66 -7.45 -12.63 -6.28
C GLU A 66 -7.91 -11.63 -5.22
N LEU A 67 -8.02 -10.35 -5.60
CA LEU A 67 -8.52 -9.29 -4.74
C LEU A 67 -10.02 -9.05 -5.00
N PRO A 68 -10.77 -8.56 -4.01
CA PRO A 68 -12.18 -8.15 -4.18
C PRO A 68 -12.32 -6.83 -4.94
N LEU A 69 -11.56 -6.68 -6.03
CA LEU A 69 -11.48 -5.49 -6.87
C LEU A 69 -11.72 -5.91 -8.33
N ALA A 70 -12.30 -5.04 -9.14
CA ALA A 70 -12.38 -5.27 -10.57
C ALA A 70 -10.97 -5.19 -11.19
N ARG A 71 -10.76 -5.89 -12.30
CA ARG A 71 -9.53 -5.76 -13.10
C ARG A 71 -9.76 -4.79 -14.25
N CYS A 72 -8.79 -3.93 -14.49
CA CYS A 72 -8.64 -3.18 -15.72
C CYS A 72 -7.66 -3.95 -16.61
N GLU A 73 -8.20 -4.62 -17.63
CA GLU A 73 -7.43 -5.36 -18.63
C GLU A 73 -6.92 -4.41 -19.71
N LEU A 74 -5.68 -4.60 -20.15
CA LEU A 74 -5.03 -3.81 -21.19
C LEU A 74 -4.57 -4.71 -22.34
N ALA A 75 -4.08 -4.11 -23.40
CA ALA A 75 -3.51 -4.87 -24.50
C ALA A 75 -2.33 -5.74 -24.02
N GLY A 76 -2.37 -7.04 -24.33
CA GLY A 76 -1.37 -8.01 -23.92
C GLY A 76 -1.64 -8.63 -22.55
N GLU A 77 -0.59 -8.79 -21.75
CA GLU A 77 -0.66 -9.41 -20.40
C GLU A 77 -0.72 -8.37 -19.26
N ASP A 78 -0.68 -7.10 -19.61
CA ASP A 78 -0.70 -6.01 -18.63
C ASP A 78 -2.14 -5.77 -18.16
N TRP A 79 -2.29 -5.68 -16.85
CA TRP A 79 -3.56 -5.39 -16.19
C TRP A 79 -3.27 -4.88 -14.78
N HIS A 80 -4.23 -4.16 -14.20
CA HIS A 80 -4.16 -3.73 -12.81
C HIS A 80 -5.51 -3.80 -12.11
N TRP A 81 -5.50 -3.78 -10.78
CA TRP A 81 -6.73 -3.67 -9.99
C TRP A 81 -7.33 -2.27 -10.10
N CYS A 82 -8.66 -2.19 -10.09
CA CYS A 82 -9.40 -0.94 -10.15
C CYS A 82 -9.45 -0.28 -8.76
N ALA A 83 -8.35 0.34 -8.35
CA ALA A 83 -8.25 1.03 -7.07
C ALA A 83 -7.15 2.11 -7.07
N THR A 84 -7.38 3.18 -6.33
CA THR A 84 -6.43 4.28 -6.15
C THR A 84 -5.46 4.02 -4.99
N CYS A 85 -4.45 4.88 -4.89
CA CYS A 85 -3.70 5.15 -3.68
C CYS A 85 -4.48 6.05 -2.72
N SER A 86 -3.96 6.21 -1.51
CA SER A 86 -4.56 7.00 -0.45
C SER A 86 -4.46 8.48 -0.76
N PHE A 87 -5.58 9.19 -0.69
CA PHE A 87 -5.64 10.64 -0.82
C PHE A 87 -5.99 11.29 0.53
N PRO A 88 -5.21 12.25 1.03
CA PRO A 88 -5.57 12.99 2.23
C PRO A 88 -6.74 13.95 1.96
N GLU A 89 -7.85 13.84 2.69
CA GLU A 89 -8.98 14.80 2.56
C GLU A 89 -8.62 16.18 3.15
N ASP A 90 -7.86 16.20 4.25
CA ASP A 90 -7.43 17.41 4.96
C ASP A 90 -5.90 17.49 5.05
N PRO A 91 -5.17 17.68 3.94
CA PRO A 91 -3.72 17.76 3.99
C PRO A 91 -3.29 19.01 4.78
N ALA A 92 -2.71 18.80 5.96
CA ALA A 92 -2.16 19.88 6.77
C ALA A 92 -0.75 20.25 6.27
N GLY A 93 -0.70 20.96 5.14
CA GLY A 93 0.53 21.53 4.57
C GLY A 93 1.55 20.49 4.14
N ASP A 94 2.83 20.89 4.14
CA ASP A 94 3.93 20.03 3.71
C ASP A 94 4.14 18.81 4.63
N PRO A 95 4.63 17.68 4.11
CA PRO A 95 4.94 16.51 4.92
C PRO A 95 5.90 16.86 6.07
N VAL A 96 5.55 16.39 7.27
CA VAL A 96 6.35 16.59 8.47
C VAL A 96 7.47 15.55 8.52
N VAL A 97 8.72 16.00 8.65
CA VAL A 97 9.85 15.08 8.82
C VAL A 97 9.94 14.67 10.29
N ARG A 98 9.58 13.42 10.58
CA ARG A 98 9.93 12.77 11.85
C ARG A 98 11.15 11.90 11.64
N HIS A 99 11.72 11.41 12.72
CA HIS A 99 12.89 10.54 12.65
C HIS A 99 12.65 9.31 13.51
N TRP A 100 13.13 8.17 13.02
CA TRP A 100 13.16 6.94 13.79
C TRP A 100 14.59 6.51 14.04
N GLY A 101 14.83 6.03 15.26
CA GLY A 101 16.09 5.44 15.68
C GLY A 101 16.05 3.91 15.58
N SER A 102 17.15 3.29 15.17
CA SER A 102 17.42 1.88 15.45
C SER A 102 18.52 1.80 16.50
N ARG A 103 18.43 0.84 17.41
CA ARG A 103 19.53 0.40 18.26
C ARG A 103 19.69 -1.10 18.14
N ALA A 104 20.91 -1.59 18.34
CA ALA A 104 21.11 -3.03 18.45
C ALA A 104 20.43 -3.53 19.72
N ASP A 105 19.66 -4.62 19.62
CA ASP A 105 19.18 -5.32 20.79
C ASP A 105 20.35 -6.08 21.42
N HIS A 106 20.99 -5.45 22.41
CA HIS A 106 22.18 -5.99 23.07
C HIS A 106 21.88 -7.32 23.75
N ARG A 107 20.69 -7.45 24.35
CA ARG A 107 20.27 -8.70 25.00
C ARG A 107 20.04 -9.81 23.97
N GLY A 108 19.40 -9.48 22.85
CA GLY A 108 19.24 -10.42 21.74
C GLY A 108 20.57 -10.88 21.18
N LEU A 109 21.54 -9.97 21.04
CA LEU A 109 22.91 -10.31 20.61
C LEU A 109 23.57 -11.28 21.60
N GLU A 110 23.50 -11.02 22.90
CA GLU A 110 24.07 -11.88 23.95
C GLU A 110 23.48 -13.30 23.93
N GLN A 111 22.19 -13.43 23.64
CA GLN A 111 21.51 -14.73 23.62
C GLN A 111 21.79 -15.53 22.34
N LEU A 112 22.04 -14.85 21.21
CA LEU A 112 22.18 -15.48 19.90
C LEU A 112 23.62 -15.69 19.45
N SER A 113 24.59 -15.08 20.14
CA SER A 113 26.00 -15.17 19.78
C SER A 113 26.82 -15.84 20.87
N HIS A 114 27.65 -16.80 20.48
CA HIS A 114 28.64 -17.42 21.37
C HIS A 114 29.90 -16.58 21.55
N THR A 115 30.07 -15.53 20.73
CA THR A 115 31.23 -14.62 20.78
C THR A 115 30.79 -13.19 20.53
N LEU A 116 30.91 -12.33 21.54
CA LEU A 116 30.69 -10.90 21.42
C LEU A 116 31.90 -10.14 21.93
N PRO A 117 32.25 -9.00 21.29
CA PRO A 117 33.22 -8.09 21.88
C PRO A 117 32.67 -7.54 23.20
N ALA A 118 33.58 -7.24 24.14
CA ALA A 118 33.21 -6.65 25.43
C ALA A 118 32.42 -5.33 25.30
N VAL A 119 32.58 -4.62 24.18
CA VAL A 119 31.80 -3.42 23.84
C VAL A 119 31.29 -3.53 22.42
N THR A 120 29.97 -3.41 22.25
CA THR A 120 29.33 -3.19 20.97
C THR A 120 29.00 -1.71 20.84
N SER A 121 29.55 -1.04 19.80
CA SER A 121 29.37 0.41 19.64
C SER A 121 28.10 0.73 18.85
N ASP A 122 27.19 1.48 19.45
CA ASP A 122 26.04 2.09 18.75
C ASP A 122 26.44 3.32 17.91
N ARG A 123 27.69 3.80 17.98
CA ARG A 123 28.13 4.99 17.22
C ARG A 123 28.79 4.65 15.89
N GLN A 124 29.47 3.51 15.80
CA GLN A 124 30.28 3.15 14.63
C GLN A 124 30.30 1.64 14.36
N GLY A 125 30.69 1.27 13.14
CA GLY A 125 30.78 -0.12 12.72
C GLY A 125 29.43 -0.76 12.39
N ARG A 126 29.40 -2.10 12.38
CA ARG A 126 28.28 -2.91 11.88
C ARG A 126 26.98 -2.72 12.66
N TYR A 127 27.08 -2.45 13.97
CA TYR A 127 25.94 -2.32 14.88
C TYR A 127 25.54 -0.87 15.16
N ARG A 128 26.08 0.09 14.40
CA ARG A 128 25.77 1.50 14.61
C ARG A 128 24.26 1.76 14.58
N ALA A 129 23.79 2.51 15.54
CA ALA A 129 22.46 3.07 15.56
C ALA A 129 22.24 3.90 14.30
N ARG A 130 21.05 3.78 13.71
CA ARG A 130 20.64 4.61 12.57
C ARG A 130 19.60 5.59 13.05
N TYR A 131 19.73 6.83 12.60
CA TYR A 131 18.71 7.84 12.74
C TYR A 131 18.28 8.23 11.34
N MET A 132 17.07 7.83 10.96
CA MET A 132 16.60 7.93 9.57
C MET A 132 15.34 8.80 9.53
N PRO A 133 15.26 9.73 8.56
CA PRO A 133 14.05 10.52 8.38
C PRO A 133 12.89 9.62 7.95
N LEU A 134 11.69 10.01 8.37
CA LEU A 134 10.41 9.45 8.01
C LEU A 134 9.50 10.62 7.66
N MET A 135 9.15 10.71 6.37
CA MET A 135 8.20 11.70 5.88
C MET A 135 6.80 11.29 6.30
N ILE A 136 6.10 12.17 7.00
CA ILE A 136 4.74 11.95 7.50
C ILE A 136 3.80 12.91 6.79
N THR A 137 2.86 12.37 6.04
CA THR A 137 1.73 13.14 5.52
C THR A 137 0.81 13.47 6.70
N SER A 138 0.72 14.75 7.04
CA SER A 138 -0.09 15.23 8.16
C SER A 138 -1.55 15.31 7.71
N THR A 139 -2.33 14.29 8.09
CA THR A 139 -3.77 14.22 7.84
C THR A 139 -4.42 13.40 8.94
N ARG A 140 -5.71 13.67 9.19
CA ARG A 140 -6.55 12.83 10.06
C ARG A 140 -7.42 11.86 9.27
N THR A 141 -7.51 12.05 7.96
CA THR A 141 -8.43 11.29 7.13
C THR A 141 -7.79 11.03 5.78
N VAL A 142 -7.84 9.78 5.36
CA VAL A 142 -7.41 9.36 4.02
C VAL A 142 -8.50 8.56 3.35
N THR A 143 -8.61 8.74 2.04
CA THR A 143 -9.60 8.06 1.21
C THR A 143 -8.97 7.27 0.09
N TRP A 144 -9.66 6.23 -0.33
CA TRP A 144 -9.39 5.47 -1.53
C TRP A 144 -10.66 5.32 -2.33
N ARG A 145 -10.54 5.36 -3.65
CA ARG A 145 -11.61 5.00 -4.57
C ARG A 145 -11.26 3.68 -5.23
N GLY A 146 -12.29 2.93 -5.59
CA GLY A 146 -12.11 1.70 -6.32
C GLY A 146 -13.39 1.23 -6.98
N VAL A 147 -13.29 0.10 -7.67
CA VAL A 147 -14.41 -0.63 -8.23
C VAL A 147 -14.23 -2.09 -7.82
N GLY A 148 -15.24 -2.70 -7.21
CA GLY A 148 -15.12 -4.05 -6.66
C GLY A 148 -16.27 -4.42 -5.74
N ASP A 149 -16.05 -5.48 -4.95
CA ASP A 149 -16.97 -5.92 -3.90
C ASP A 149 -16.60 -5.18 -2.60
N LEU A 150 -17.41 -4.19 -2.24
CA LEU A 150 -17.15 -3.36 -1.06
C LEU A 150 -17.29 -4.15 0.25
N ASP A 151 -18.18 -5.15 0.32
CA ASP A 151 -18.39 -5.93 1.54
C ASP A 151 -17.18 -6.82 1.83
N ALA A 152 -16.62 -7.44 0.80
CA ALA A 152 -15.37 -8.20 0.90
C ALA A 152 -14.18 -7.28 1.24
N VAL A 153 -14.09 -6.09 0.63
CA VAL A 153 -13.08 -5.08 0.99
C VAL A 153 -13.22 -4.67 2.45
N ALA A 154 -14.44 -4.39 2.92
CA ALA A 154 -14.71 -3.98 4.29
C ALA A 154 -14.37 -5.07 5.30
N THR A 155 -14.60 -6.34 4.96
CA THR A 155 -14.21 -7.48 5.80
C THR A 155 -12.70 -7.52 6.03
N ILE A 156 -11.90 -7.34 4.98
CA ILE A 156 -10.43 -7.36 5.08
C ILE A 156 -9.94 -6.12 5.85
N LEU A 157 -10.42 -4.92 5.48
CA LEU A 157 -9.94 -3.67 6.08
C LEU A 157 -10.42 -3.47 7.52
N GLY A 158 -11.59 -3.99 7.87
CA GLY A 158 -12.16 -3.87 9.22
C GLY A 158 -11.30 -4.51 10.32
N GLY A 159 -10.42 -5.46 9.96
CA GLY A 159 -9.42 -6.03 10.88
C GLY A 159 -8.15 -5.19 11.04
N LEU A 160 -7.98 -4.12 10.26
CA LEU A 160 -6.75 -3.32 10.24
C LEU A 160 -6.84 -2.09 11.13
N ASP A 161 -6.09 -2.17 12.22
CA ASP A 161 -5.91 -1.07 13.15
C ASP A 161 -4.78 -0.10 12.76
N VAL A 162 -3.87 -0.49 11.86
CA VAL A 162 -2.71 0.34 11.50
C VAL A 162 -2.32 0.12 10.05
N ILE A 163 -2.22 1.22 9.30
CA ILE A 163 -1.79 1.26 7.90
C ILE A 163 -0.46 2.00 7.74
N GLY A 164 0.23 1.76 6.63
CA GLY A 164 1.46 2.48 6.26
C GLY A 164 2.76 1.87 6.78
N LYS A 165 3.84 2.62 6.57
CA LYS A 165 5.21 2.21 6.85
C LYS A 165 5.53 2.45 8.33
N LYS A 166 6.39 1.61 8.92
CA LYS A 166 6.89 1.80 10.30
C LYS A 166 5.77 1.88 11.35
N ARG A 167 4.73 1.03 11.22
CA ARG A 167 3.55 0.92 12.11
C ARG A 167 3.85 0.96 13.62
N ALA A 168 5.00 0.44 14.05
CA ALA A 168 5.44 0.46 15.45
C ALA A 168 5.86 1.85 15.98
N HIS A 169 5.92 2.88 15.15
CA HIS A 169 6.34 4.23 15.52
C HIS A 169 5.16 5.21 15.75
N GLY A 170 3.93 4.69 15.83
CA GLY A 170 2.75 5.45 16.24
C GLY A 170 2.03 6.21 15.11
N GLU A 171 2.43 6.03 13.85
CA GLU A 171 1.80 6.64 12.67
C GLU A 171 0.85 5.66 11.99
N GLY A 172 -0.19 6.18 11.35
CA GLY A 172 -1.15 5.41 10.56
C GLY A 172 -2.09 4.53 11.39
N ARG A 173 -2.21 4.75 12.71
CA ARG A 173 -3.21 4.07 13.54
C ARG A 173 -4.60 4.51 13.12
N VAL A 174 -5.41 3.55 12.71
CA VAL A 174 -6.79 3.73 12.29
C VAL A 174 -7.69 3.69 13.53
N LEU A 175 -8.55 4.71 13.66
CA LEU A 175 -9.56 4.84 14.70
C LEU A 175 -10.87 4.19 14.27
N ARG A 176 -11.24 4.36 12.99
CA ARG A 176 -12.38 3.71 12.35
C ARG A 176 -12.26 3.74 10.84
N TRP A 177 -12.95 2.81 10.20
CA TRP A 177 -13.16 2.78 8.76
C TRP A 177 -14.59 3.19 8.43
N GLU A 178 -14.77 3.84 7.29
CA GLU A 178 -16.07 4.13 6.67
C GLU A 178 -16.04 3.61 5.23
N PHE A 179 -17.15 3.02 4.80
CA PHE A 179 -17.31 2.37 3.51
C PHE A 179 -18.59 2.89 2.85
N GLU A 180 -18.49 3.33 1.60
CA GLU A 180 -19.60 3.92 0.86
C GLU A 180 -19.70 3.30 -0.54
N HIS A 181 -20.86 2.76 -0.88
CA HIS A 181 -21.18 2.37 -2.26
C HIS A 181 -21.47 3.61 -3.10
N CYS A 182 -20.85 3.70 -4.27
CA CYS A 182 -21.01 4.81 -5.20
C CYS A 182 -21.45 4.32 -6.60
N PRO A 183 -22.58 3.60 -6.74
CA PRO A 183 -22.93 2.92 -8.00
C PRO A 183 -23.15 3.88 -9.18
N ALA A 184 -23.52 5.13 -8.90
CA ALA A 184 -23.69 6.17 -9.92
C ALA A 184 -22.39 6.86 -10.35
N ALA A 185 -21.26 6.59 -9.68
CA ALA A 185 -19.97 7.19 -10.02
C ALA A 185 -19.40 6.56 -11.30
N ASP A 186 -18.62 7.33 -12.05
CA ASP A 186 -17.91 6.79 -13.20
C ASP A 186 -16.89 5.73 -12.77
N ARG A 187 -16.93 4.56 -13.43
CA ARG A 187 -16.08 3.41 -13.09
C ARG A 187 -14.61 3.71 -13.35
N TRP A 188 -14.30 4.37 -14.47
CA TRP A 188 -12.93 4.67 -14.83
C TRP A 188 -12.33 5.66 -13.83
N ALA A 189 -13.03 6.76 -13.55
CA ALA A 189 -12.62 7.77 -12.59
C ALA A 189 -12.45 7.19 -11.19
N SER A 190 -13.34 6.28 -10.76
CA SER A 190 -13.23 5.64 -9.45
C SER A 190 -12.05 4.66 -9.36
N ALA A 191 -11.57 4.15 -10.49
CA ALA A 191 -10.38 3.29 -10.56
C ALA A 191 -9.07 4.06 -10.72
N HIS A 192 -9.10 5.29 -11.24
CA HIS A 192 -7.90 6.00 -11.70
C HIS A 192 -7.67 7.36 -11.05
N LEU A 193 -8.70 8.04 -10.55
CA LEU A 193 -8.60 9.41 -10.06
C LEU A 193 -8.88 9.51 -8.57
N HIS A 194 -8.20 10.45 -7.92
CA HIS A 194 -8.59 10.91 -6.58
C HIS A 194 -9.89 11.73 -6.64
N SER A 195 -10.40 12.13 -5.48
CA SER A 195 -11.62 12.95 -5.38
C SER A 195 -11.45 14.35 -5.98
N ASP A 196 -10.22 14.87 -6.03
CA ASP A 196 -9.88 16.16 -6.65
C ASP A 196 -9.68 16.09 -8.18
N GLY A 197 -9.75 14.88 -8.76
CA GLY A 197 -9.56 14.65 -10.19
C GLY A 197 -8.10 14.43 -10.61
N THR A 198 -7.13 14.50 -9.69
CA THR A 198 -5.73 14.14 -9.98
C THR A 198 -5.58 12.63 -10.16
N LEU A 199 -4.53 12.21 -10.86
CA LEU A 199 -4.24 10.79 -11.06
C LEU A 199 -3.96 10.12 -9.71
N GLY A 200 -4.74 9.10 -9.37
CA GLY A 200 -4.71 8.45 -8.08
C GLY A 200 -3.99 7.11 -8.02
N ARG A 201 -3.49 6.59 -9.14
CA ARG A 201 -2.66 5.37 -9.17
C ARG A 201 -1.67 5.40 -10.33
N THR A 202 -0.67 4.52 -10.29
CA THR A 202 0.20 4.34 -11.45
C THR A 202 -0.62 3.77 -12.61
N THR A 203 -0.54 4.41 -13.77
CA THR A 203 -1.48 4.18 -14.87
C THR A 203 -0.74 4.08 -16.21
N PRO A 204 -0.90 2.97 -16.95
CA PRO A 204 -0.39 2.85 -18.31
C PRO A 204 -1.01 3.88 -19.24
N PRO A 205 -0.29 4.39 -20.26
CA PRO A 205 -0.84 5.31 -21.26
C PRO A 205 -2.11 4.78 -21.92
N ALA A 206 -2.18 3.48 -22.19
CA ALA A 206 -3.34 2.83 -22.79
C ALA A 206 -4.61 2.88 -21.93
N CYS A 207 -4.50 3.12 -20.61
CA CYS A 207 -5.66 3.31 -19.73
C CYS A 207 -6.23 4.72 -19.81
N VAL A 208 -5.45 5.70 -20.27
CA VAL A 208 -5.84 7.12 -20.22
C VAL A 208 -6.71 7.43 -21.44
N PRO A 209 -7.98 7.82 -21.26
CA PRO A 209 -8.85 8.14 -22.39
C PRO A 209 -8.30 9.33 -23.19
N ASP A 210 -8.35 9.28 -24.53
CA ASP A 210 -7.79 10.30 -25.43
C ASP A 210 -8.24 11.75 -25.15
N ARG A 211 -9.37 11.94 -24.46
CA ARG A 211 -9.95 13.26 -24.13
C ARG A 211 -9.61 13.75 -22.72
N LEU A 212 -8.84 12.99 -21.97
CA LEU A 212 -8.55 13.27 -20.57
C LEU A 212 -7.05 13.18 -20.32
N GLU A 213 -6.44 14.32 -19.99
CA GLU A 213 -5.08 14.35 -19.46
C GLU A 213 -5.18 14.66 -17.95
N PRO A 214 -5.20 13.64 -17.09
CA PRO A 214 -5.27 13.88 -15.65
C PRO A 214 -3.97 14.51 -15.17
N GLU A 215 -4.09 15.42 -14.21
CA GLU A 215 -2.92 16.00 -13.56
C GLU A 215 -2.10 14.89 -12.87
N SER A 216 -0.82 14.80 -13.21
CA SER A 216 0.10 13.72 -12.80
C SER A 216 1.47 14.30 -12.43
N ALA A 217 2.29 13.52 -11.71
CA ALA A 217 3.68 13.88 -11.40
C ALA A 217 4.66 13.58 -12.56
N GLY A 218 4.15 13.30 -13.76
CA GLY A 218 4.92 12.93 -14.94
C GLY A 218 4.91 11.43 -15.23
N PHE A 219 5.93 10.98 -15.94
CA PHE A 219 6.04 9.62 -16.48
C PHE A 219 7.32 8.95 -15.99
N GLY A 220 7.24 7.70 -15.52
CA GLY A 220 8.42 7.01 -15.02
C GLY A 220 8.21 5.53 -14.72
N LEU A 221 9.29 4.88 -14.27
CA LEU A 221 9.29 3.46 -13.96
C LEU A 221 8.61 3.21 -12.60
N ALA A 222 7.50 2.49 -12.60
CA ALA A 222 6.80 2.10 -11.38
C ALA A 222 6.07 0.76 -11.53
N GLY A 223 5.68 0.17 -10.41
CA GLY A 223 4.91 -1.08 -10.39
C GLY A 223 3.47 -0.86 -10.87
N LEU A 224 2.95 -1.79 -11.67
CA LEU A 224 1.58 -1.76 -12.17
C LEU A 224 0.56 -2.34 -11.18
N ARG A 225 0.97 -3.35 -10.39
CA ARG A 225 0.12 -4.04 -9.41
C ARG A 225 0.98 -4.66 -8.29
N PRO A 226 0.38 -5.03 -7.14
CA PRO A 226 1.08 -5.72 -6.07
C PRO A 226 1.75 -7.02 -6.56
N PRO A 227 2.94 -7.37 -6.04
CA PRO A 227 3.81 -6.55 -5.20
C PRO A 227 4.54 -5.45 -6.02
N TYR A 228 4.25 -4.18 -5.70
CA TYR A 228 4.68 -3.01 -6.49
C TYR A 228 6.19 -2.83 -6.63
N MET A 229 6.99 -3.34 -5.69
CA MET A 229 8.46 -3.24 -5.74
C MET A 229 9.11 -4.37 -6.54
N HIS A 230 8.36 -5.36 -7.02
CA HIS A 230 8.92 -6.50 -7.73
C HIS A 230 9.29 -6.13 -9.18
N PRO A 231 10.50 -6.46 -9.66
CA PRO A 231 10.95 -6.05 -11.00
C PRO A 231 10.02 -6.44 -12.14
N THR A 232 9.40 -7.62 -12.07
CA THR A 232 8.47 -8.10 -13.11
C THR A 232 7.20 -7.25 -13.25
N ARG A 233 6.86 -6.44 -12.22
CA ARG A 233 5.70 -5.55 -12.20
C ARG A 233 6.01 -4.15 -12.72
N MET A 234 7.29 -3.84 -12.98
CA MET A 234 7.72 -2.50 -13.36
C MET A 234 7.39 -2.21 -14.82
N ARG A 235 6.78 -1.05 -15.08
CA ARG A 235 6.45 -0.52 -16.40
C ARG A 235 6.70 0.99 -16.41
N GLN A 236 6.78 1.57 -17.61
CA GLN A 236 6.75 3.02 -17.78
C GLN A 236 5.29 3.48 -17.69
N LEU A 237 4.98 4.27 -16.67
CA LEU A 237 3.62 4.62 -16.25
C LEU A 237 3.49 6.11 -15.96
N HIS A 238 2.28 6.64 -16.12
CA HIS A 238 1.93 7.92 -15.50
C HIS A 238 1.95 7.75 -13.98
N LEU A 239 2.57 8.72 -13.31
CA LEU A 239 2.77 8.70 -11.87
C LEU A 239 1.73 9.60 -11.20
N PRO A 240 1.06 9.13 -10.13
CA PRO A 240 0.21 9.99 -9.31
C PRO A 240 0.98 11.18 -8.73
N ARG A 241 0.22 12.21 -8.37
CA ARG A 241 0.77 13.41 -7.73
C ARG A 241 1.15 13.15 -6.26
#